data_AF-A0A662BBP3-F1
#
_entry.id   AF-A0A662BBP3-F1
#
_cell.length_a   1.000
_cell.length_b   1.000
_cell.length_c   1.000
_cell.angle_alpha   90.00
_cell.angle_beta   90.00
_cell.angle_gamma   90.00
#
_symmetry.space_group_name_H-M   'P 1'
#
loop_
_entity.id
_entity.type
_entity.pdbx_description
1 polymer ?
#
loop_
_entity_poly.entity_id
_entity_poly.type
_entity_poly.pdbx_seq_one_letter_code
_entity_poly.pdbx_strand_id
1 'polypeptide(L)'
;MIKKTILTLSLAFIFLQCAMAQWNNNPEENLVLWSGSDITSIASVKTSDNNVFVSYFYKESNNYNLYAQLLDADGFKLWDENGLLTNISHLAIR
;
A
#
# COMPACT_ATOMS: atom_id res chain seq x y z
N MET A 1 34.86 19.23 14.57
CA MET A 1 33.87 18.46 15.37
C MET A 1 32.43 18.76 14.94
N ILE A 2 32.05 20.04 14.75
CA ILE A 2 30.71 20.48 14.29
C ILE A 2 30.20 19.80 13.01
N LYS A 3 31.03 19.62 11.97
CA LYS A 3 30.62 18.93 10.72
C LYS A 3 30.18 17.48 10.94
N LYS A 4 30.81 16.76 11.89
CA LYS A 4 30.44 15.37 12.21
C LYS A 4 29.11 15.33 12.95
N THR A 5 28.90 16.25 13.91
CA THR A 5 27.63 16.38 14.65
C THR A 5 26.46 16.71 13.73
N ILE A 6 26.64 17.61 12.75
CA ILE A 6 25.62 17.94 11.75
C ILE A 6 25.28 16.71 10.91
N LEU A 7 26.29 15.98 10.42
CA LEU A 7 26.06 14.76 9.65
C LEU A 7 25.29 13.70 10.45
N THR A 8 25.62 13.51 11.74
CA THR A 8 24.90 12.57 12.61
C THR A 8 23.44 12.98 12.81
N LEU A 9 23.16 14.27 13.03
CA LEU A 9 21.78 14.76 13.16
C LEU A 9 20.99 14.62 11.86
N SER A 10 21.59 14.94 10.71
CA SER A 10 20.94 14.78 9.40
C SER A 10 20.59 13.32 9.13
N LEU A 11 21.47 12.38 9.48
CA LEU A 11 21.22 10.96 9.30
C LEU A 11 20.09 10.47 10.23
N ALA A 12 20.09 10.89 11.50
CA ALA A 12 19.02 10.57 12.44
C ALA A 12 17.65 11.11 11.97
N PHE A 13 17.61 12.31 11.41
CA PHE A 13 16.38 12.91 10.88
C PHE A 13 15.82 12.14 9.68
N ILE A 14 16.68 11.58 8.81
CA ILE A 14 16.25 10.73 7.70
C ILE A 14 15.63 9.42 8.23
N PHE A 15 16.21 8.82 9.27
CA PHE A 15 15.68 7.60 9.89
C PHE A 15 14.29 7.79 10.54
N LEU A 16 13.98 8.99 11.05
CA LEU A 16 12.67 9.31 11.62
C LEU A 16 11.56 9.37 10.57
N GLN A 17 11.87 9.63 9.30
CA GLN A 17 10.86 9.73 8.24
C GLN A 17 10.35 8.35 7.75
N CYS A 18 11.14 7.29 7.92
CA CYS A 18 10.73 5.92 7.56
C CYS A 18 9.84 5.25 8.63
N ALA A 19 9.62 5.88 9.79
CA ALA A 19 8.88 5.30 10.90
C ALA A 19 7.41 5.75 11.00
N MET A 20 6.91 6.45 9.99
CA MET A 20 5.54 6.97 9.97
C MET A 20 4.61 5.99 9.27
N ALA A 21 3.52 5.60 9.93
CA ALA A 21 2.44 4.85 9.29
C ALA A 21 1.86 5.65 8.12
N GLN A 22 1.45 4.93 7.06
CA GLN A 22 0.86 5.50 5.85
C GLN A 22 -0.63 5.86 6.01
N TRP A 23 -1.26 5.44 7.11
CA TRP A 23 -2.65 5.77 7.37
C TRP A 23 -2.90 7.28 7.40
N ASN A 24 -4.03 7.70 6.83
CA ASN A 24 -4.42 9.11 6.89
C ASN A 24 -4.82 9.47 8.33
N ASN A 25 -4.34 10.61 8.81
CA ASN A 25 -4.76 11.15 10.10
C ASN A 25 -6.21 11.68 10.08
N ASN A 26 -6.76 11.91 8.89
CA ASN A 26 -8.16 12.21 8.66
C ASN A 26 -8.94 10.90 8.37
N PRO A 27 -9.82 10.43 9.28
CA PRO A 27 -10.58 9.20 9.07
C PRO A 27 -11.61 9.27 7.93
N GLU A 28 -11.93 10.48 7.44
CA GLU A 28 -12.82 10.69 6.30
C GLU A 28 -12.12 10.48 4.94
N GLU A 29 -10.79 10.31 4.95
CA GLU A 29 -9.99 10.10 3.75
C GLU A 29 -9.39 8.69 3.73
N ASN A 30 -9.75 7.92 2.70
CA ASN A 30 -9.21 6.58 2.51
C ASN A 30 -7.74 6.61 2.05
N LEU A 31 -6.98 5.61 2.46
CA LEU A 31 -5.66 5.33 1.88
C LEU A 31 -5.80 5.01 0.40
N VAL A 32 -5.01 5.68 -0.45
CA VAL A 32 -5.04 5.50 -1.90
C VAL A 32 -4.28 4.23 -2.29
N LEU A 33 -5.01 3.20 -2.74
CA LEU A 33 -4.41 1.95 -3.22
C LEU A 33 -3.93 2.06 -4.67
N TRP A 34 -4.64 2.81 -5.50
CA TRP A 34 -4.27 3.12 -6.87
C TRP A 34 -4.86 4.50 -7.22
N SER A 35 -4.07 5.33 -7.89
CA SER A 35 -4.42 6.69 -8.36
C SER A 35 -5.38 6.75 -9.57
N GLY A 36 -5.89 5.62 -10.06
CA GLY A 36 -6.79 5.54 -11.21
C GLY A 36 -8.22 5.88 -10.83
N SER A 37 -8.99 6.44 -11.77
CA SER A 37 -10.36 6.93 -11.52
C SER A 37 -11.43 5.84 -11.39
N ASP A 38 -11.13 4.59 -11.75
CA ASP A 38 -12.15 3.57 -11.98
C ASP A 38 -11.98 2.32 -11.12
N ILE A 39 -11.79 2.54 -9.82
CA ILE A 39 -11.76 1.48 -8.81
C ILE A 39 -13.17 1.26 -8.26
N THR A 40 -13.61 0.02 -8.19
CA THR A 40 -14.92 -0.35 -7.65
C THR A 40 -14.85 -1.58 -6.76
N SER A 41 -15.89 -1.80 -5.95
CA SER A 41 -16.10 -3.05 -5.19
C SER A 41 -14.89 -3.44 -4.34
N ILE A 42 -14.48 -2.52 -3.47
CA ILE A 42 -13.37 -2.70 -2.54
C ILE A 42 -13.83 -3.59 -1.38
N ALA A 43 -13.05 -4.61 -1.05
CA ALA A 43 -13.23 -5.43 0.14
C ALA A 43 -11.89 -5.60 0.87
N SER A 44 -11.91 -5.63 2.20
CA SER A 44 -10.70 -5.84 2.99
C SER A 44 -10.91 -6.85 4.10
N VAL A 45 -9.83 -7.56 4.43
CA VAL A 45 -9.81 -8.54 5.52
C VAL A 45 -8.45 -8.52 6.22
N LYS A 46 -8.47 -8.57 7.55
CA LYS A 46 -7.27 -8.68 8.36
C LYS A 46 -6.73 -10.12 8.31
N THR A 47 -5.42 -10.29 8.18
CA THR A 47 -4.76 -11.62 8.26
C THR A 47 -4.37 -11.97 9.70
N SER A 48 -3.97 -13.22 9.95
CA SER A 48 -3.45 -13.66 11.25
C SER A 48 -2.22 -12.87 11.70
N ASP A 49 -1.45 -12.36 10.75
CA ASP A 49 -0.14 -11.75 10.98
C ASP A 49 -0.22 -10.22 11.04
N ASN A 50 -1.42 -9.69 11.31
CA ASN A 50 -1.71 -8.26 11.45
C ASN A 50 -1.59 -7.43 10.16
N ASN A 51 -1.49 -8.08 9.00
CA ASN A 51 -1.60 -7.43 7.70
C ASN A 51 -3.07 -7.23 7.31
N VAL A 52 -3.31 -6.39 6.31
CA VAL A 52 -4.63 -6.19 5.71
C VAL A 52 -4.55 -6.56 4.23
N PHE A 53 -5.30 -7.59 3.85
CA PHE A 53 -5.53 -7.92 2.44
C PHE A 53 -6.68 -7.06 1.93
N VAL A 54 -6.48 -6.37 0.81
CA VAL A 54 -7.50 -5.56 0.16
C VAL A 54 -7.68 -6.03 -1.27
N SER A 55 -8.89 -6.36 -1.68
CA SER A 55 -9.24 -6.62 -3.08
C SER A 55 -10.09 -5.50 -3.63
N TYR A 56 -9.94 -5.25 -4.93
CA TYR A 56 -10.70 -4.23 -5.64
C TYR A 56 -10.71 -4.53 -7.14
N PHE A 57 -11.76 -4.08 -7.82
CA PHE A 57 -11.79 -4.11 -9.28
C PHE A 57 -11.27 -2.80 -9.84
N TYR A 58 -10.42 -2.89 -10.86
CA TYR A 58 -10.03 -1.77 -11.68
C TYR A 58 -10.64 -1.95 -13.08
N LYS A 59 -11.39 -0.93 -13.54
CA LYS A 59 -11.98 -0.95 -14.87
C LYS A 59 -10.96 -0.44 -15.88
N GLU A 60 -10.56 -1.32 -16.79
CA GLU A 60 -9.72 -0.98 -17.92
C GLU A 60 -10.54 -1.08 -19.21
N SER A 61 -10.89 0.08 -19.78
CA SER A 61 -11.80 0.19 -20.92
C SER A 61 -13.17 -0.49 -20.65
N ASN A 62 -13.42 -1.66 -21.24
CA ASN A 62 -14.66 -2.44 -21.07
C ASN A 62 -14.49 -3.67 -20.18
N ASN A 63 -13.31 -3.88 -19.61
CA ASN A 63 -12.99 -5.03 -18.76
C ASN A 63 -12.83 -4.61 -17.30
N TYR A 64 -13.19 -5.50 -16.38
CA TYR A 64 -12.95 -5.34 -14.95
C TYR A 64 -11.90 -6.35 -14.51
N ASN A 65 -10.74 -5.84 -14.10
CA ASN A 65 -9.62 -6.64 -13.62
C ASN A 65 -9.64 -6.66 -12.09
N LEU A 66 -9.60 -7.85 -11.48
CA LEU A 66 -9.54 -7.98 -10.03
C LEU A 66 -8.08 -7.86 -9.57
N TYR A 67 -7.80 -6.89 -8.72
CA TYR A 67 -6.52 -6.70 -8.08
C TYR A 67 -6.60 -7.04 -6.59
N ALA A 68 -5.46 -7.39 -6.03
CA ALA A 68 -5.27 -7.51 -4.60
C ALA A 68 -4.02 -6.76 -4.16
N GLN A 69 -4.09 -6.14 -2.99
CA GLN A 69 -2.98 -5.50 -2.31
C GLN A 69 -2.86 -6.09 -0.90
N LEU A 70 -1.63 -6.25 -0.42
CA LEU A 70 -1.35 -6.59 0.97
C LEU A 70 -0.70 -5.38 1.63
N LEU A 71 -1.32 -4.90 2.70
CA LEU A 71 -0.78 -3.83 3.53
C LEU A 71 -0.26 -4.42 4.84
N ASP A 72 0.85 -3.92 5.37
CA ASP A 72 1.20 -4.20 6.76
C ASP A 72 0.33 -3.40 7.75
N ALA A 73 0.59 -3.58 9.04
CA ALA A 73 -0.12 -2.91 10.12
C ALA A 73 -0.02 -1.37 10.05
N ASP A 74 1.04 -0.86 9.45
CA ASP A 74 1.31 0.56 9.30
C ASP A 74 0.79 1.12 7.96
N GLY A 75 0.17 0.27 7.13
CA GLY A 75 -0.43 0.66 5.85
C GLY A 75 0.57 0.68 4.68
N PHE A 76 1.78 0.14 4.85
CA PHE A 76 2.72 0.01 3.75
C PHE A 76 2.31 -1.11 2.81
N LYS A 77 2.32 -0.82 1.51
CA LYS A 77 2.10 -1.81 0.45
C LYS A 77 3.26 -2.79 0.43
N LEU A 78 2.95 -4.08 0.58
CA LEU A 78 3.93 -5.17 0.60
C LEU A 78 4.12 -5.83 -0.77
N TRP A 79 3.20 -5.59 -1.70
CA TRP A 79 3.36 -5.95 -3.11
C TRP A 79 3.66 -4.71 -3.96
N ASP A 80 3.62 -4.88 -5.28
CA ASP A 80 3.77 -3.78 -6.24
C ASP A 80 2.85 -2.60 -5.90
N GLU A 81 3.19 -1.42 -6.40
CA GLU A 81 2.53 -0.16 -6.06
C GLU A 81 1.00 -0.21 -6.23
N ASN A 82 0.51 -0.93 -7.23
CA ASN A 82 -0.91 -1.12 -7.52
C ASN A 82 -1.40 -2.55 -7.16
N GLY A 83 -0.62 -3.30 -6.39
CA GLY A 83 -0.92 -4.68 -6.04
C GLY A 83 -0.80 -5.63 -7.22
N LEU A 84 -1.27 -6.85 -7.01
CA LEU A 84 -1.17 -7.96 -7.96
C LEU A 84 -2.49 -8.14 -8.70
N LEU A 85 -2.41 -8.31 -10.02
CA LEU A 85 -3.54 -8.76 -10.84
C LEU A 85 -3.88 -10.20 -10.46
N THR A 86 -5.07 -10.41 -9.90
CA THR A 86 -5.56 -11.74 -9.50
C THR A 86 -6.47 -12.37 -10.56
N ASN A 87 -7.10 -11.55 -11.41
CA ASN A 87 -7.82 -12.06 -12.57
C ASN A 87 -6.82 -12.42 -13.65
N ILE A 88 -6.54 -13.71 -13.73
CA ILE A 88 -6.03 -14.29 -14.94
C ILE A 88 -6.87 -15.55 -15.14
N SER A 89 -7.40 -15.73 -16.33
CA SER A 89 -7.75 -17.04 -16.87
C SER A 89 -6.56 -18.04 -16.86
N HIS A 90 -5.43 -17.65 -16.26
CA HIS A 90 -4.22 -18.43 -16.04
C HIS A 90 -3.36 -17.83 -14.90
N LEU A 91 -3.71 -17.99 -13.61
CA LEU A 91 -2.74 -17.73 -12.52
C LEU A 91 -2.58 -18.95 -11.62
N ALA A 92 -1.40 -19.54 -11.70
CA ALA A 92 -0.85 -20.36 -10.64
C ALA A 92 -0.36 -19.42 -9.53
N ILE A 93 -1.10 -19.35 -8.43
CA ILE A 93 -0.54 -18.94 -7.15
C ILE A 93 0.36 -20.11 -6.72
N ARG A 94 1.68 -19.91 -6.74
CA ARG A 94 2.67 -20.86 -6.20
C ARG A 94 3.34 -20.25 -5.00
#